data_AF-A0A939IDI1-F1
#
_entry.id   AF-A0A939IDI1-F1
#
_cell.length_a   1.000
_cell.length_b   1.000
_cell.length_c   1.000
_cell.angle_alpha   90.00
_cell.angle_beta   90.00
_cell.angle_gamma   90.00
#
_symmetry.space_group_name_H-M   'P 1'
#
loop_
_entity.id
_entity.type
_entity.pdbx_description
1 polymer ?
#
loop_
_entity_poly.entity_id
_entity_poly.type
_entity_poly.pdbx_seq_one_letter_code
_entity_poly.pdbx_strand_id
1 'polypeptide(L)'
;MSEAENIAKIRSGMFWNDSVKTVLSVCCNSPELFPYLKVCNSRLDYITKWLNKYFGGYNNRASKRTSKKIGTVSDKIIDTILSARLPSLSTDGINNIKYAHRLSMSAENILGLLLEEYLAEKLSFYGWYCAWGETINKVDFCTKKGELLQVKNRSNSENSSSSSVRKGTIIRKWHRVNAQNGAYYWKELIN
;
A
#
# COMPACT_ATOMS: atom_id res chain seq x y z
N MET A 1 9.87 -21.92 8.08
CA MET A 1 8.39 -22.03 8.03
C MET A 1 7.81 -22.53 9.35
N SER A 2 8.32 -23.62 9.94
CA SER A 2 7.84 -24.16 11.22
C SER A 2 7.82 -23.16 12.38
N GLU A 3 8.88 -22.36 12.56
CA GLU A 3 8.93 -21.32 13.61
C GLU A 3 7.84 -20.26 13.45
N ALA A 4 7.67 -19.75 12.23
CA ALA A 4 6.65 -18.73 11.93
C ALA A 4 5.23 -19.26 12.14
N GLU A 5 5.00 -20.51 11.74
CA GLU A 5 3.74 -21.22 11.97
C GLU A 5 3.42 -21.36 13.46
N ASN A 6 4.39 -21.79 14.26
CA ASN A 6 4.21 -21.94 15.71
C ASN A 6 3.86 -20.60 16.37
N ILE A 7 4.58 -19.53 16.04
CA ILE A 7 4.30 -18.18 16.55
C ILE A 7 2.88 -17.74 16.17
N ALA A 8 2.51 -17.89 14.89
CA ALA A 8 1.22 -17.44 14.38
C ALA A 8 0.04 -18.23 14.95
N LYS A 9 0.22 -19.51 15.33
CA LYS A 9 -0.84 -20.33 15.93
C LYS A 9 -1.07 -20.02 17.42
N ILE A 10 -0.04 -19.62 18.15
CA ILE A 10 -0.13 -19.40 19.61
C ILE A 10 -0.54 -17.95 19.93
N ARG A 11 -0.19 -16.99 19.08
CA ARG A 11 -0.42 -15.57 19.36
C ARG A 11 -1.82 -15.11 18.93
N SER A 12 -2.57 -14.56 19.87
CA SER A 12 -3.89 -13.99 19.60
C SER A 12 -3.86 -12.93 18.50
N GLY A 13 -4.86 -12.94 17.61
CA GLY A 13 -4.97 -12.04 16.47
C GLY A 13 -4.12 -12.43 15.25
N MET A 14 -3.45 -13.59 15.30
CA MET A 14 -2.73 -14.19 14.18
C MET A 14 -3.39 -15.50 13.73
N PHE A 15 -3.09 -15.92 12.50
CA PHE A 15 -3.56 -17.20 11.94
C PHE A 15 -2.51 -17.74 10.97
N TRP A 16 -2.58 -19.03 10.64
CA TRP A 16 -1.68 -19.64 9.66
C TRP A 16 -2.48 -20.29 8.53
N ASN A 17 -2.66 -19.55 7.44
CA ASN A 17 -3.37 -20.00 6.23
C ASN A 17 -2.51 -19.78 4.98
N ASP A 18 -3.06 -20.13 3.81
CA ASP A 18 -2.33 -20.03 2.54
C ASP A 18 -1.85 -18.61 2.22
N SER A 19 -2.54 -17.59 2.70
CA SER A 19 -2.17 -16.19 2.48
C SER A 19 -0.83 -15.85 3.15
N VAL A 20 -0.76 -15.93 4.48
CA VAL A 20 0.50 -15.63 5.21
C VAL A 20 1.62 -16.60 4.84
N LYS A 21 1.29 -17.87 4.61
CA LYS A 21 2.25 -18.90 4.19
C LYS A 21 2.87 -18.57 2.84
N THR A 22 2.05 -18.14 1.87
CA THR A 22 2.53 -17.79 0.53
C THR A 22 3.39 -16.54 0.57
N VAL A 23 2.93 -15.46 1.21
CA VAL A 23 3.68 -14.20 1.30
C VAL A 23 5.05 -14.43 1.96
N LEU A 24 5.11 -15.19 3.06
CA LEU A 24 6.39 -15.49 3.69
C LEU A 24 7.28 -16.39 2.81
N SER A 25 6.71 -17.40 2.15
CA SER A 25 7.45 -18.31 1.29
C SER A 25 8.09 -17.57 0.09
N VAL A 26 7.40 -16.59 -0.48
CA VAL A 26 7.93 -15.76 -1.57
C VAL A 26 9.19 -15.02 -1.11
N CYS A 27 9.16 -14.39 0.06
CA CYS A 27 10.36 -13.75 0.62
C CYS A 27 11.47 -14.75 0.96
N CYS A 28 11.14 -15.95 1.45
CA CYS A 28 12.16 -16.98 1.72
C CYS A 28 12.87 -17.46 0.44
N ASN A 29 12.15 -17.53 -0.68
CA ASN A 29 12.71 -17.93 -1.97
C ASN A 29 13.48 -16.78 -2.66
N SER A 30 13.11 -15.54 -2.34
CA SER A 30 13.70 -14.31 -2.88
C SER A 30 14.03 -13.35 -1.72
N PRO A 31 15.13 -13.59 -0.97
CA PRO A 31 15.45 -12.83 0.24
C PRO A 31 15.57 -11.31 0.05
N GLU A 32 15.88 -10.84 -1.15
CA GLU A 32 15.92 -9.42 -1.53
C GLU A 32 14.55 -8.72 -1.43
N LEU A 33 13.46 -9.48 -1.41
CA LEU A 33 12.10 -8.97 -1.26
C LEU A 33 11.72 -8.70 0.19
N PHE A 34 12.49 -9.23 1.17
CA PHE A 34 12.25 -8.93 2.57
C PHE A 34 12.36 -7.42 2.84
N PRO A 35 11.43 -6.84 3.62
CA PRO A 35 11.51 -5.45 4.00
C PRO A 35 12.67 -5.26 4.97
N TYR A 36 13.24 -4.06 4.95
CA TYR A 36 14.12 -3.65 6.04
C TYR A 36 13.31 -3.55 7.34
N LEU A 37 13.70 -4.34 8.34
CA LEU A 37 13.18 -4.26 9.70
C LEU A 37 14.28 -3.75 10.61
N LYS A 38 14.01 -2.63 11.30
CA LYS A 38 15.01 -1.96 12.14
C LYS A 38 15.43 -2.86 13.30
N VAL A 39 16.74 -3.03 13.47
CA VAL A 39 17.42 -3.70 14.60
C VAL A 39 16.83 -5.08 14.87
N CYS A 40 17.40 -6.12 14.27
CA CYS A 40 17.02 -7.52 14.53
C CYS A 40 18.19 -8.26 15.17
N ASN A 41 17.96 -8.81 16.37
CA ASN A 41 19.03 -9.46 17.14
C ASN A 41 19.17 -10.95 16.82
N SER A 42 18.18 -11.54 16.15
CA SER A 42 18.19 -12.94 15.73
C SER A 42 17.21 -13.18 14.59
N ARG A 43 17.30 -14.37 13.98
CA ARG A 43 16.31 -14.85 13.00
C ARG A 43 14.90 -14.89 13.59
N LEU A 44 14.76 -15.36 14.84
CA LEU A 44 13.48 -15.48 15.52
C LEU A 44 12.84 -14.11 15.76
N ASP A 45 13.65 -13.11 16.13
CA ASP A 45 13.22 -11.72 16.28
C ASP A 45 12.76 -11.14 14.94
N TYR A 46 13.50 -11.40 13.86
CA TYR A 46 13.10 -10.98 12.51
C TYR A 46 11.76 -11.60 12.10
N ILE A 47 11.59 -12.92 12.25
CA ILE A 47 10.34 -13.62 11.93
C ILE A 47 9.18 -13.03 12.74
N THR A 48 9.38 -12.80 14.04
CA THR A 48 8.36 -12.21 14.92
C THR A 48 7.96 -10.81 14.45
N LYS A 49 8.94 -9.96 14.11
CA LYS A 49 8.68 -8.60 13.60
C LYS A 49 7.99 -8.62 12.24
N TRP A 50 8.38 -9.53 11.36
CA TRP A 50 7.73 -9.71 10.06
C TRP A 50 6.26 -10.11 10.23
N LEU A 51 5.96 -11.09 11.11
CA LEU A 51 4.59 -11.49 11.41
C LEU A 51 3.78 -10.34 12.03
N ASN A 52 4.36 -9.59 12.97
CA ASN A 52 3.72 -8.41 13.53
C ASN A 52 3.39 -7.35 12.46
N LYS A 53 4.28 -7.15 11.48
CA LYS A 53 4.05 -6.24 10.35
C LYS A 53 2.91 -6.76 9.46
N TYR A 54 2.91 -8.05 9.12
CA TYR A 54 1.85 -8.70 8.34
C TYR A 54 0.47 -8.56 9.00
N PHE A 55 0.34 -9.07 10.23
CA PHE A 55 -0.93 -9.04 10.96
C PHE A 55 -1.30 -7.64 11.41
N GLY A 56 -0.32 -6.76 11.64
CA GLY A 56 -0.55 -5.34 11.85
C GLY A 56 -1.25 -4.69 10.66
N GLY A 57 -0.78 -4.96 9.44
CA GLY A 57 -1.45 -4.52 8.21
C GLY A 57 -2.85 -5.10 8.04
N TYR A 58 -3.00 -6.42 8.21
CA TYR A 58 -4.29 -7.10 8.04
C TYR A 58 -5.35 -6.68 9.08
N ASN A 59 -4.95 -6.54 10.35
CA ASN A 59 -5.87 -6.19 11.43
C ASN A 59 -6.22 -4.70 11.44
N ASN A 60 -5.35 -3.84 10.92
CA ASN A 60 -5.56 -2.38 10.82
C ASN A 60 -5.84 -1.90 9.39
N ARG A 61 -6.37 -2.78 8.52
CA ARG A 61 -6.77 -2.45 7.16
C ARG A 61 -7.82 -1.34 7.12
N ALA A 62 -7.97 -0.70 5.95
CA ALA A 62 -8.72 0.53 5.81
C ALA A 62 -10.19 0.42 6.25
N SER A 63 -10.86 -0.72 6.02
CA SER A 63 -12.24 -0.94 6.46
C SER A 63 -12.42 -0.96 7.99
N LYS A 64 -11.36 -1.21 8.74
CA LYS A 64 -11.40 -1.39 10.21
C LYS A 64 -11.00 -0.14 11.00
N ARG A 65 -10.65 0.95 10.34
CA ARG A 65 -10.13 2.15 11.01
C ARG A 65 -10.90 3.40 10.61
N THR A 66 -11.02 4.32 11.57
CA THR A 66 -11.51 5.68 11.31
C THR A 66 -10.32 6.61 11.11
N SER A 67 -10.41 7.47 10.10
CA SER A 67 -9.37 8.46 9.81
C SER A 67 -9.24 9.48 10.93
N LYS A 68 -7.98 9.80 11.28
CA LYS A 68 -7.69 10.88 12.23
C LYS A 68 -7.94 12.25 11.60
N LYS A 69 -8.24 13.24 12.43
CA LYS A 69 -8.27 14.65 11.99
C LYS A 69 -6.92 15.04 11.36
N ILE A 70 -6.97 15.87 10.33
CA ILE A 70 -5.78 16.27 9.58
C ILE A 70 -4.90 17.17 10.46
N GLY A 71 -3.78 16.63 10.94
CA GLY A 71 -2.87 17.33 11.86
C GLY A 71 -1.75 18.15 11.19
N THR A 72 -1.58 18.06 9.86
CA THR A 72 -0.55 18.83 9.16
C THR A 72 -0.90 20.31 9.12
N VAL A 73 0.08 21.19 8.92
CA VAL A 73 -0.16 22.63 8.68
C VAL A 73 0.26 22.91 7.23
N SER A 74 -0.53 23.69 6.49
CA SER A 74 -0.17 24.07 5.12
C SER A 74 0.98 25.07 5.15
N ASP A 75 1.88 24.98 4.17
CA ASP A 75 2.89 26.00 3.96
C ASP A 75 2.21 27.34 3.60
N LYS A 76 2.67 28.43 4.22
CA LYS A 76 2.15 29.78 3.99
C LYS A 76 2.49 30.31 2.60
N ILE A 77 3.57 29.84 1.96
CA ILE A 77 3.93 30.30 0.62
C ILE A 77 2.86 29.95 -0.43
N ILE A 78 2.10 28.87 -0.19
CA ILE A 78 0.96 28.48 -1.05
C ILE A 78 -0.09 29.59 -1.09
N ASP A 79 -0.29 30.32 0.01
CA ASP A 79 -1.25 31.43 0.08
C ASP A 79 -0.80 32.56 -0.84
N THR A 80 0.48 32.93 -0.76
CA THR A 80 1.08 33.94 -1.64
C THR A 80 0.96 33.55 -3.12
N ILE A 81 1.23 32.29 -3.45
CA ILE A 81 1.15 31.78 -4.82
C ILE A 81 -0.30 31.81 -5.33
N LEU A 82 -1.26 31.33 -4.53
CA LEU A 82 -2.67 31.33 -4.90
C LEU A 82 -3.21 32.75 -5.10
N SER A 83 -2.91 33.68 -4.19
CA SER A 83 -3.28 35.09 -4.33
C SER A 83 -2.69 35.71 -5.60
N ALA A 84 -1.43 35.42 -5.91
CA ALA A 84 -0.76 35.97 -7.08
C ALA A 84 -1.27 35.39 -8.41
N ARG A 85 -1.68 34.12 -8.44
CA ARG A 85 -2.15 33.42 -9.65
C ARG A 85 -3.65 33.49 -9.86
N LEU A 86 -4.42 33.71 -8.80
CA LEU A 86 -5.87 33.80 -8.80
C LEU A 86 -6.30 35.07 -8.03
N PRO A 87 -6.05 36.27 -8.58
CA PRO A 87 -6.21 37.55 -7.85
C PRO A 87 -7.66 37.87 -7.47
N SER A 88 -8.65 37.22 -8.09
CA SER A 88 -10.06 37.35 -7.74
C SER A 88 -10.47 36.50 -6.53
N LEU A 89 -9.59 35.66 -6.00
CA LEU A 89 -9.90 34.79 -4.89
C LEU A 89 -9.70 35.52 -3.56
N SER A 90 -10.73 35.53 -2.71
CA SER A 90 -10.63 36.10 -1.37
C SER A 90 -9.78 35.22 -0.45
N THR A 91 -9.28 35.81 0.64
CA THR A 91 -8.57 35.07 1.71
C THR A 91 -9.39 33.88 2.24
N ASP A 92 -10.70 34.06 2.43
CA ASP A 92 -11.60 32.97 2.85
C ASP A 92 -11.72 31.89 1.77
N GLY A 93 -11.74 32.29 0.49
CA GLY A 93 -11.66 31.37 -0.64
C GLY A 93 -10.39 30.52 -0.59
N ILE A 94 -9.23 31.13 -0.30
CA ILE A 94 -7.95 30.42 -0.20
C ILE A 94 -8.00 29.39 0.94
N ASN A 95 -8.52 29.79 2.11
CA ASN A 95 -8.66 28.91 3.26
C ASN A 95 -9.57 27.71 2.98
N ASN A 96 -10.71 27.94 2.31
CA ASN A 96 -11.64 26.88 1.94
C ASN A 96 -11.03 25.90 0.95
N ILE A 97 -10.31 26.38 -0.07
CA ILE A 97 -9.62 25.52 -1.05
C ILE A 97 -8.59 24.64 -0.34
N LYS A 98 -7.77 25.22 0.55
CA LYS A 98 -6.74 24.45 1.29
C LYS A 98 -7.37 23.37 2.16
N TYR A 99 -8.45 23.70 2.86
CA TYR A 99 -9.17 22.74 3.69
C TYR A 99 -9.74 21.60 2.85
N ALA A 100 -10.46 21.92 1.77
CA ALA A 100 -11.05 20.95 0.85
C ALA A 100 -9.98 20.07 0.17
N HIS A 101 -8.86 20.67 -0.25
CA HIS A 101 -7.73 19.95 -0.84
C HIS A 101 -7.17 18.91 0.14
N ARG A 102 -6.97 19.27 1.41
CA ARG A 102 -6.46 18.33 2.42
C ARG A 102 -7.43 17.20 2.74
N LEU A 103 -8.73 17.48 2.77
CA LEU A 103 -9.75 16.43 2.87
C LEU A 103 -9.70 15.48 1.67
N SER A 104 -9.56 16.05 0.46
CA SER A 104 -9.48 15.27 -0.78
C SER A 104 -8.24 14.37 -0.80
N MET A 105 -7.06 14.88 -0.42
CA MET A 105 -5.85 14.05 -0.28
C MET A 105 -6.04 12.89 0.71
N SER A 106 -6.72 13.13 1.83
CA SER A 106 -7.04 12.08 2.80
C SER A 106 -7.94 11.00 2.17
N ALA A 107 -8.97 11.41 1.44
CA ALA A 107 -9.87 10.49 0.74
C ALA A 107 -9.14 9.68 -0.35
N GLU A 108 -8.24 10.31 -1.11
CA GLU A 108 -7.43 9.64 -2.13
C GLU A 108 -6.48 8.58 -1.54
N ASN A 109 -5.86 8.88 -0.40
CA ASN A 109 -5.01 7.92 0.32
C ASN A 109 -5.81 6.71 0.81
N ILE A 110 -7.01 6.94 1.36
CA ILE A 110 -7.90 5.87 1.82
C ILE A 110 -8.39 5.03 0.64
N LEU A 111 -8.72 5.65 -0.49
CA LEU A 111 -9.16 4.97 -1.71
C LEU A 111 -8.12 3.95 -2.21
N GLY A 112 -6.82 4.29 -2.17
CA GLY A 112 -5.76 3.35 -2.52
C GLY A 112 -5.76 2.10 -1.63
N LEU A 113 -5.88 2.31 -0.31
CA LEU A 113 -5.88 1.20 0.66
C LEU A 113 -7.16 0.35 0.58
N LEU A 114 -8.31 0.97 0.33
CA LEU A 114 -9.56 0.25 0.09
C LEU A 114 -9.52 -0.57 -1.20
N LEU A 115 -8.83 -0.08 -2.23
CA LEU A 115 -8.61 -0.83 -3.46
C LEU A 115 -7.77 -2.09 -3.20
N GLU A 116 -6.67 -1.97 -2.46
CA GLU A 116 -5.88 -3.15 -2.05
C GLU A 116 -6.71 -4.13 -1.23
N GLU A 117 -7.51 -3.64 -0.28
CA GLU A 117 -8.37 -4.51 0.53
C GLU A 117 -9.43 -5.23 -0.29
N TYR A 118 -10.11 -4.52 -1.20
CA TYR A 118 -11.06 -5.12 -2.14
C TYR A 118 -10.41 -6.21 -3.01
N LEU A 119 -9.20 -5.94 -3.52
CA LEU A 119 -8.47 -6.90 -4.34
C LEU A 119 -7.98 -8.10 -3.53
N ALA A 120 -7.63 -7.92 -2.25
CA ALA A 120 -7.26 -9.04 -1.39
C ALA A 120 -8.40 -10.05 -1.23
N GLU A 121 -9.64 -9.59 -1.18
CA GLU A 121 -10.82 -10.47 -1.20
C GLU A 121 -10.97 -11.14 -2.57
N LYS A 122 -10.98 -10.37 -3.67
CA LYS A 122 -11.32 -10.90 -5.00
C LYS A 122 -10.23 -11.76 -5.63
N LEU A 123 -8.96 -11.41 -5.43
CA LEU A 123 -7.84 -12.10 -6.05
C LEU A 123 -7.42 -13.37 -5.29
N SER A 124 -7.85 -13.52 -4.02
CA SER A 124 -7.56 -14.72 -3.23
C SER A 124 -8.05 -16.01 -3.89
N PHE A 125 -9.22 -15.98 -4.54
CA PHE A 125 -9.78 -17.09 -5.32
C PHE A 125 -8.89 -17.52 -6.50
N TYR A 126 -8.03 -16.62 -6.99
CA TYR A 126 -7.10 -16.85 -8.08
C TYR A 126 -5.67 -17.13 -7.58
N GLY A 127 -5.49 -17.33 -6.27
CA GLY A 127 -4.19 -17.65 -5.66
C GLY A 127 -3.24 -16.46 -5.49
N TRP A 128 -3.75 -15.23 -5.60
CA TRP A 128 -3.01 -14.01 -5.27
C TRP A 128 -3.28 -13.61 -3.83
N TYR A 129 -2.21 -13.34 -3.09
CA TYR A 129 -2.28 -12.99 -1.68
C TYR A 129 -1.64 -11.64 -1.41
N CYS A 130 -2.32 -10.81 -0.61
CA CYS A 130 -1.88 -9.47 -0.29
C CYS A 130 -0.69 -9.48 0.68
N ALA A 131 0.36 -8.74 0.36
CA ALA A 131 1.54 -8.52 1.17
C ALA A 131 1.27 -7.49 2.28
N TRP A 132 0.32 -7.80 3.16
CA TRP A 132 -0.17 -6.89 4.19
C TRP A 132 0.95 -6.22 4.98
N GLY A 133 0.79 -4.91 5.21
CA GLY A 133 1.73 -4.13 6.01
C GLY A 133 3.08 -3.87 5.35
N GLU A 134 3.19 -3.95 4.02
CA GLU A 134 4.44 -3.82 3.25
C GLU A 134 5.47 -4.90 3.61
N THR A 135 4.99 -6.14 3.75
CA THR A 135 5.82 -7.29 4.12
C THR A 135 6.65 -7.88 2.99
N ILE A 136 6.43 -7.37 1.78
CA ILE A 136 7.25 -7.55 0.59
C ILE A 136 7.57 -6.15 0.05
N ASN A 137 8.84 -5.86 -0.21
CA ASN A 137 9.25 -4.53 -0.64
C ASN A 137 8.66 -4.17 -2.02
N LYS A 138 7.91 -3.06 -2.10
CA LYS A 138 7.28 -2.52 -3.33
C LYS A 138 6.25 -3.44 -4.01
N VAL A 139 5.80 -4.49 -3.35
CA VAL A 139 4.84 -5.46 -3.88
C VAL A 139 3.61 -5.47 -3.00
N ASP A 140 2.44 -5.45 -3.62
CA ASP A 140 1.16 -5.44 -2.92
C ASP A 140 0.53 -6.84 -2.91
N PHE A 141 0.77 -7.64 -3.96
CA PHE A 141 0.28 -9.02 -4.05
C PHE A 141 1.33 -9.96 -4.63
N CYS A 142 1.30 -11.22 -4.21
CA CYS A 142 2.11 -12.27 -4.80
C CYS A 142 1.36 -13.61 -4.91
N THR A 143 1.82 -14.48 -5.81
CA THR A 143 1.33 -15.86 -5.93
C THR A 143 2.34 -16.86 -5.39
N LYS A 144 1.90 -18.11 -5.19
CA LYS A 144 2.79 -19.23 -4.82
C LYS A 144 3.88 -19.50 -5.85
N LYS A 145 3.67 -19.10 -7.11
CA LYS A 145 4.64 -19.23 -8.21
C LYS A 145 5.73 -18.14 -8.17
N GLY A 146 5.62 -17.16 -7.28
CA GLY A 146 6.55 -16.02 -7.19
C GLY A 146 6.21 -14.87 -8.13
N GLU A 147 5.01 -14.84 -8.73
CA GLU A 147 4.55 -13.68 -9.49
C GLU A 147 4.27 -12.53 -8.52
N LEU A 148 4.67 -11.31 -8.89
CA LEU A 148 4.59 -10.12 -8.03
C LEU A 148 3.76 -9.05 -8.73
N LEU A 149 2.86 -8.42 -7.98
CA LEU A 149 1.97 -7.37 -8.48
C LEU A 149 2.01 -6.15 -7.56
N GLN A 150 2.18 -4.99 -8.18
CA GLN A 150 1.99 -3.68 -7.58
C GLN A 150 0.72 -3.05 -8.16
N VAL A 151 -0.17 -2.61 -7.28
CA VAL A 151 -1.44 -1.97 -7.59
C VAL A 151 -1.31 -0.46 -7.39
N LYS A 152 -1.87 0.31 -8.32
CA LYS A 152 -2.04 1.76 -8.20
C LYS A 152 -3.49 2.14 -8.46
N ASN A 153 -3.97 3.17 -7.80
CA ASN A 153 -5.31 3.70 -8.10
C ASN A 153 -5.32 4.43 -9.45
N ARG A 154 -4.28 5.21 -9.77
CA ARG A 154 -4.16 5.93 -11.06
C ARG A 154 -2.87 5.60 -11.81
N SER A 155 -2.91 5.73 -13.14
CA SER A 155 -1.75 5.50 -14.01
C SER A 155 -0.54 6.41 -13.70
N ASN A 156 -0.82 7.64 -13.25
CA ASN A 156 0.17 8.67 -12.90
C ASN A 156 0.53 8.72 -11.41
N SER A 157 0.12 7.75 -10.58
CA SER A 157 0.45 7.70 -9.15
C SER A 157 1.93 7.42 -8.84
N GLU A 158 2.82 7.61 -9.82
CA GLU A 158 4.25 7.41 -9.72
C GLU A 158 4.98 8.65 -10.21
N ASN A 159 5.81 9.22 -9.34
CA ASN A 159 6.76 10.25 -9.75
C ASN A 159 7.97 9.61 -10.44
N SER A 160 8.68 10.39 -11.27
CA SER A 160 9.83 9.93 -12.06
C SER A 160 10.92 9.24 -11.22
N SER A 161 11.12 9.65 -9.97
CA SER A 161 12.04 9.02 -9.01
C SER A 161 11.62 7.62 -8.54
N SER A 162 10.32 7.30 -8.53
CA SER A 162 9.83 5.94 -8.25
C SER A 162 9.93 5.00 -9.45
N SER A 163 10.03 5.56 -10.67
CA SER A 163 10.06 4.81 -11.93
C SER A 163 11.43 4.27 -12.32
N SER A 164 12.50 4.98 -11.96
CA SER A 164 13.88 4.60 -12.26
C SER A 164 14.36 3.36 -11.48
N VAL A 165 13.70 3.02 -10.36
CA VAL A 165 14.05 1.86 -9.52
C VAL A 165 13.53 0.52 -10.10
N ARG A 166 12.93 0.53 -11.30
CA ARG A 166 12.26 -0.63 -11.91
C ARG A 166 12.97 -1.27 -13.10
N LYS A 167 14.05 -0.67 -13.63
CA LYS A 167 14.84 -1.35 -14.67
C LYS A 167 15.46 -2.61 -14.07
N GLY A 168 14.88 -3.77 -14.38
CA GLY A 168 15.35 -5.09 -13.96
C GLY A 168 14.50 -5.82 -12.91
N THR A 169 13.31 -5.32 -12.53
CA THR A 169 12.42 -6.07 -11.61
C THR A 169 11.32 -6.84 -12.33
N ILE A 170 10.95 -8.01 -11.81
CA ILE A 170 9.87 -8.87 -12.32
C ILE A 170 8.47 -8.47 -11.80
N ILE A 171 8.36 -7.31 -11.14
CA ILE A 171 7.11 -6.86 -10.50
C ILE A 171 6.18 -6.27 -11.56
N ARG A 172 5.05 -6.94 -11.80
CA ARG A 172 3.98 -6.44 -12.67
C ARG A 172 3.31 -5.23 -12.02
N LYS A 173 3.06 -4.18 -12.80
CA LYS A 173 2.29 -3.02 -12.34
C LYS A 173 0.92 -3.04 -13.00
N TRP A 174 -0.12 -2.85 -12.19
CA TRP A 174 -1.49 -2.60 -12.66
C TRP A 174 -2.02 -1.32 -12.04
N HIS A 175 -2.90 -0.62 -12.76
CA HIS A 175 -3.59 0.54 -12.23
C HIS A 175 -5.08 0.47 -12.51
N ARG A 176 -5.91 1.03 -11.63
CA ARG A 176 -7.37 0.97 -11.78
C ARG A 176 -7.91 1.96 -12.81
N VAL A 177 -7.41 3.20 -12.81
CA VAL A 177 -7.92 4.31 -13.63
C VAL A 177 -6.80 4.98 -14.41
N ASN A 178 -6.99 5.24 -15.70
CA ASN A 178 -6.08 6.06 -16.48
C ASN A 178 -6.33 7.54 -16.22
N ALA A 179 -5.29 8.25 -15.79
CA ALA A 179 -5.38 9.65 -15.36
C ALA A 179 -5.72 10.65 -16.48
N GLN A 180 -5.47 10.30 -17.75
CA GLN A 180 -5.69 11.20 -18.89
C GLN A 180 -7.11 11.12 -19.43
N ASN A 181 -7.70 9.91 -19.49
CA ASN A 181 -8.99 9.68 -20.13
C ASN A 181 -10.07 9.11 -19.18
N GLY A 182 -9.74 8.81 -17.93
CA GLY A 182 -10.67 8.29 -16.93
C GLY A 182 -11.11 6.83 -17.13
N ALA A 183 -10.53 6.12 -18.11
CA ALA A 183 -10.91 4.74 -18.38
C ALA A 183 -10.50 3.79 -17.23
N TYR A 184 -11.31 2.76 -17.01
CA TYR A 184 -11.09 1.73 -15.99
C TYR A 184 -10.45 0.47 -16.58
N TYR A 185 -9.50 -0.10 -15.86
CA TYR A 185 -8.62 -1.17 -16.35
C TYR A 185 -8.85 -2.52 -15.65
N TRP A 186 -10.04 -2.74 -15.07
CA TRP A 186 -10.39 -3.97 -14.33
C TRP A 186 -10.16 -5.26 -15.13
N LYS A 187 -10.43 -5.23 -16.44
CA LYS A 187 -10.26 -6.39 -17.34
C LYS A 187 -8.81 -6.81 -17.54
N GLU A 188 -7.85 -5.94 -17.24
CA GLU A 188 -6.41 -6.17 -17.47
C GLU A 188 -5.69 -6.71 -16.21
N LEU A 189 -6.40 -6.85 -15.09
CA LEU A 189 -5.81 -7.23 -13.80
C LEU A 189 -5.33 -8.69 -13.74
N ILE A 190 -5.97 -9.58 -14.50
CA ILE A 190 -5.68 -11.03 -14.50
C ILE A 190 -5.57 -11.51 -15.96
N ASN A 191 -4.60 -10.95 -16.68
CA ASN A 191 -4.07 -11.54 -17.92
C ASN A 191 -2.65 -12.04 -17.68
#